data_AF-A0A6D0IKC2-F1
#
_entry.id   AF-A0A6D0IKC2-F1
#
_cell.length_a   1.000
_cell.length_b   1.000
_cell.length_c   1.000
_cell.angle_alpha   90.00
_cell.angle_beta   90.00
_cell.angle_gamma   90.00
#
_symmetry.space_group_name_H-M   'P 1'
#
loop_
_entity.id
_entity.type
_entity.pdbx_description
1 polymer ?
#
loop_
_entity_poly.entity_id
_entity_poly.type
_entity_poly.pdbx_seq_one_letter_code
_entity_poly.pdbx_strand_id
1 'polypeptide(L)'
;MTEPLTETPELSAKYAWFFDLDGTLAEIKPHPDQVVVPDNILQGLQLLATASDGALALISGRSMVELDALAKPYRFPLAGVH
;
A
#
# COMPACT_ATOMS: atom_id res chain seq x y z
N MET A 1 -14.03 18.85 -9.94
CA MET A 1 -14.34 17.50 -10.44
C MET A 1 -13.02 16.80 -10.66
N THR A 2 -12.84 15.60 -10.12
CA THR A 2 -11.66 14.76 -10.37
C THR A 2 -11.86 14.02 -11.69
N GLU A 3 -10.88 14.11 -12.58
CA GLU A 3 -10.88 13.37 -13.84
C GLU A 3 -10.55 11.89 -13.57
N PRO A 4 -11.14 10.95 -14.31
CA PRO A 4 -10.85 9.53 -14.15
C PRO A 4 -9.39 9.24 -14.53
N LEU A 5 -8.70 8.46 -13.70
CA LEU A 5 -7.36 7.95 -14.02
C LEU A 5 -7.50 6.88 -15.11
N THR A 6 -7.01 7.16 -16.31
CA THR A 6 -7.06 6.25 -17.47
C THR A 6 -5.68 5.76 -17.90
N GLU A 7 -4.63 6.51 -17.54
CA GLU A 7 -3.25 6.17 -17.88
C GLU A 7 -2.59 5.42 -16.72
N THR A 8 -1.94 4.30 -17.04
CA THR A 8 -1.12 3.59 -16.07
C THR A 8 0.30 4.13 -16.16
N PRO A 9 0.86 4.67 -15.06
CA PRO A 9 2.23 5.15 -15.05
C PRO A 9 3.24 4.05 -15.39
N GLU A 10 4.32 4.43 -16.07
CA GLU A 10 5.39 3.49 -16.40
C GLU A 10 6.10 2.99 -15.15
N LEU A 11 6.39 1.69 -15.13
CA LEU A 11 7.12 1.05 -14.05
C LEU A 11 8.61 1.44 -14.11
N SER A 12 8.99 2.50 -13.40
CA SER A 12 10.36 3.05 -13.43
C SER A 12 10.78 3.68 -12.10
N ALA A 13 12.09 3.84 -11.92
CA ALA A 13 12.73 4.47 -10.75
C ALA A 13 12.51 6.00 -10.64
N LYS A 14 11.67 6.59 -11.51
CA LYS A 14 11.37 8.03 -11.51
C LYS A 14 10.26 8.39 -10.51
N TYR A 15 9.52 7.41 -10.02
CA TYR A 15 8.35 7.62 -9.18
C TYR A 15 8.59 7.08 -7.77
N ALA A 16 8.03 7.81 -6.80
CA ALA A 16 7.86 7.34 -5.44
C ALA A 16 6.37 7.10 -5.17
N TRP A 17 6.04 5.93 -4.61
CA TRP A 17 4.68 5.47 -4.42
C TRP A 17 4.23 5.62 -2.98
N PHE A 18 3.05 6.19 -2.79
CA PHE A 18 2.44 6.32 -1.47
C PHE A 18 1.02 5.78 -1.56
N PHE A 19 0.75 4.72 -0.82
CA PHE A 19 -0.55 4.08 -0.83
C PHE A 19 -1.22 4.16 0.53
N ASP A 20 -2.47 4.57 0.52
CA ASP A 20 -3.38 4.31 1.63
C ASP A 20 -3.79 2.82 1.65
N LEU A 21 -4.25 2.34 2.81
CA LEU A 21 -4.57 0.94 3.01
C LEU A 21 -6.09 0.70 3.00
N ASP A 22 -6.82 1.25 3.96
CA ASP A 22 -8.24 0.98 4.17
C ASP A 22 -9.11 1.70 3.13
N GLY A 23 -9.83 0.94 2.30
CA GLY A 23 -10.61 1.47 1.19
C GLY A 23 -9.78 1.78 -0.06
N THR A 24 -8.48 1.50 -0.03
CA THR A 24 -7.56 1.67 -1.17
C THR A 24 -6.96 0.33 -1.59
N LEU A 25 -6.10 -0.27 -0.76
CA LEU A 25 -5.46 -1.57 -1.03
C LEU A 25 -6.23 -2.73 -0.40
N ALA A 26 -7.00 -2.46 0.64
CA ALA A 26 -7.86 -3.41 1.32
C ALA A 26 -9.30 -2.89 1.35
N GLU A 27 -10.27 -3.79 1.24
CA GLU A 27 -11.68 -3.41 1.36
C GLU A 27 -12.00 -2.95 2.79
N ILE A 28 -12.82 -1.91 2.91
CA ILE A 28 -13.36 -1.51 4.20
C ILE A 28 -14.26 -2.62 4.73
N LYS A 29 -13.97 -3.09 5.95
CA LYS A 29 -14.78 -4.08 6.66
C LYS A 29 -15.50 -3.43 7.85
N PRO A 30 -16.60 -4.04 8.35
CA PRO A 30 -17.33 -3.53 9.51
C PRO A 30 -16.46 -3.40 10.77
N HIS A 31 -15.45 -4.26 10.90
CA HIS A 31 -14.49 -4.22 11.99
C HIS A 31 -13.04 -4.20 11.47
N PRO A 32 -12.14 -3.42 12.11
CA PRO A 32 -10.78 -3.20 11.62
C PRO A 32 -9.88 -4.43 11.66
N ASP A 33 -10.19 -5.39 12.52
CA ASP A 33 -9.53 -6.70 12.68
C ASP A 33 -9.85 -7.68 11.54
N GLN A 34 -10.87 -7.39 10.72
CA GLN A 34 -11.25 -8.22 9.56
C GLN A 34 -10.57 -7.79 8.27
N VAL A 35 -9.81 -6.68 8.30
CA VAL A 35 -9.13 -6.16 7.12
C VAL A 35 -7.93 -7.04 6.81
N VAL A 36 -7.83 -7.42 5.53
CA VAL A 36 -6.74 -8.24 4.99
C VAL A 36 -6.33 -7.62 3.66
N VAL A 37 -5.02 -7.53 3.43
CA VAL A 37 -4.48 -7.16 2.12
C VAL A 37 -4.30 -8.46 1.32
N PRO A 38 -4.94 -8.61 0.15
CA PRO A 38 -4.78 -9.82 -0.66
C PRO A 38 -3.33 -10.04 -1.11
N ASP A 39 -2.89 -11.30 -1.16
CA ASP A 39 -1.49 -11.66 -1.49
C ASP A 39 -1.03 -11.10 -2.86
N ASN A 40 -1.93 -11.09 -3.85
CA ASN A 40 -1.62 -10.56 -5.18
C ASN A 40 -1.34 -9.04 -5.15
N ILE A 41 -2.00 -8.31 -4.24
CA ILE A 41 -1.75 -6.87 -4.03
C ILE A 41 -0.39 -6.68 -3.37
N LEU A 42 -0.07 -7.46 -2.33
CA LEU A 42 1.23 -7.43 -1.67
C LEU A 42 2.38 -7.74 -2.64
N GLN A 43 2.21 -8.75 -3.50
CA GLN A 43 3.17 -9.08 -4.55
C GLN A 43 3.35 -7.92 -5.55
N GLY A 44 2.25 -7.26 -5.93
CA GLY A 44 2.29 -6.08 -6.80
C GLY A 44 3.05 -4.92 -6.16
N LEU A 45 2.81 -4.63 -4.88
CA LEU A 45 3.54 -3.61 -4.13
C LEU A 45 5.03 -3.92 -4.05
N GLN A 46 5.41 -5.19 -3.83
CA GLN A 46 6.81 -5.60 -3.84
C GLN A 46 7.47 -5.36 -5.20
N LEU A 47 6.77 -5.65 -6.31
CA LEU A 47 7.27 -5.39 -7.66
C LEU A 47 7.43 -3.89 -7.92
N LEU A 48 6.44 -3.08 -7.52
CA LEU A 48 6.51 -1.62 -7.60
C LEU A 48 7.68 -1.07 -6.79
N ALA A 49 7.85 -1.52 -5.54
CA ALA A 49 8.96 -1.13 -4.69
C ALA A 49 10.30 -1.49 -5.33
N THR A 50 10.43 -2.69 -5.89
CA THR A 50 11.67 -3.12 -6.56
C THR A 50 11.98 -2.26 -7.79
N ALA A 51 10.98 -1.97 -8.62
CA ALA A 51 11.17 -1.16 -9.82
C ALA A 51 11.38 0.33 -9.54
N SER A 52 10.96 0.81 -8.36
CA SER A 52 11.13 2.18 -7.90
C SER A 52 12.35 2.38 -6.99
N ASP A 53 13.29 1.42 -6.99
CA ASP A 53 14.48 1.45 -6.13
C ASP A 53 14.16 1.61 -4.62
N GLY A 54 13.09 0.95 -4.19
CA GLY A 54 12.58 0.97 -2.82
C GLY A 54 11.71 2.18 -2.47
N ALA A 55 11.41 3.07 -3.41
CA ALA A 55 10.61 4.27 -3.19
C ALA A 55 9.10 3.95 -3.13
N LEU A 56 8.68 3.18 -2.13
CA LEU A 56 7.26 2.88 -1.85
C LEU A 56 7.01 2.95 -0.35
N ALA A 57 5.91 3.58 0.07
CA ALA A 57 5.48 3.62 1.46
C ALA A 57 3.97 3.39 1.61
N LEU A 58 3.58 2.73 2.71
CA LEU A 58 2.19 2.61 3.13
C LEU A 58 1.88 3.72 4.14
N ILE A 59 0.82 4.50 3.89
CA ILE A 59 0.37 5.59 4.74
C ILE A 59 -1.05 5.30 5.20
N SER A 60 -1.28 5.08 6.48
CA SER A 60 -2.63 4.74 6.98
C SER A 60 -2.89 5.38 8.35
N GLY A 61 -4.17 5.49 8.71
CA GLY A 61 -4.60 5.80 10.07
C GLY A 61 -4.48 4.62 11.05
N ARG A 62 -3.93 3.47 10.63
CA ARG A 62 -3.63 2.33 11.50
C ARG A 62 -2.33 2.51 12.29
N SER A 63 -2.18 1.72 13.34
CA SER A 63 -0.90 1.64 14.05
C SER A 63 0.18 0.99 13.19
N MET A 64 1.45 1.33 13.46
CA MET A 64 2.59 0.72 12.75
C MET A 64 2.63 -0.81 12.92
N VAL A 65 2.18 -1.32 14.07
CA VAL A 65 2.16 -2.77 14.35
C VAL A 65 1.15 -3.49 13.46
N GLU A 66 -0.05 -2.92 13.30
CA GLU A 66 -1.06 -3.48 12.40
C GLU A 66 -0.63 -3.39 10.95
N LEU A 67 -0.07 -2.25 10.53
CA LEU A 67 0.45 -2.08 9.17
C LEU A 67 1.53 -3.11 8.84
N ASP A 68 2.46 -3.31 9.77
CA ASP A 68 3.53 -4.29 9.62
C ASP A 68 3.02 -5.73 9.59
N ALA A 69 1.92 -6.03 10.29
CA ALA A 69 1.27 -7.34 10.25
C ALA A 69 0.53 -7.59 8.92
N LEU A 70 -0.18 -6.58 8.41
CA LEU A 70 -0.93 -6.63 7.16
C LEU A 70 -0.03 -6.69 5.93
N ALA A 71 1.18 -6.12 6.02
CA ALA A 71 2.17 -6.14 4.93
C ALA A 71 2.97 -7.45 4.84
N LYS A 72 2.84 -8.37 5.81
CA LYS A 72 3.60 -9.63 5.82
C LYS A 72 3.34 -10.45 4.55
N PRO A 73 4.38 -11.12 4.01
CA PRO A 73 5.73 -11.26 4.55
C PRO A 73 6.68 -10.09 4.23
N TYR A 74 6.21 -9.07 3.52
CA TYR A 74 7.04 -7.97 3.05
C TYR A 74 7.22 -6.89 4.14
N ARG A 75 8.25 -6.06 3.93
CA ARG A 75 8.59 -4.93 4.81
C ARG A 75 8.69 -3.69 3.95
N PHE A 76 7.75 -2.78 4.13
CA PHE A 76 7.72 -1.48 3.45
C PHE A 76 7.98 -0.37 4.47
N PRO A 77 8.49 0.79 4.04
CA PRO A 77 8.36 2.04 4.79
C PRO A 77 6.90 2.30 5.17
N LEU A 78 6.64 2.62 6.44
CA LEU A 78 5.30 2.83 6.98
C LEU A 78 5.16 4.24 7.57
N ALA A 79 4.00 4.85 7.37
CA ALA A 79 3.53 6.00 8.13
C ALA A 79 2.17 5.64 8.73
N GLY A 80 2.09 5.65 10.06
CA GLY A 80 0.90 5.32 10.83
C GLY A 80 0.68 6.32 11.96
N VAL A 81 -0.45 6.21 12.65
CA VAL A 81 -0.73 6.95 13.89
C VAL A 81 -0.43 6.07 15.11
N HIS A 82 -0.16 6.69 16.27
CA HIS A 82 0.26 5.99 17.50
C HIS A 82 -0.90 5.37 18.25
#